data_AF-A0AA88INS9-F1
#
_entry.id   AF-A0AA88INS9-F1
#
_cell.length_a   1.000
_cell.length_b   1.000
_cell.length_c   1.000
_cell.angle_alpha   90.00
_cell.angle_beta   90.00
_cell.angle_gamma   90.00
#
_symmetry.space_group_name_H-M   'P 1'
#
loop_
_entity.id
_entity.type
_entity.pdbx_description
1 polymer ?
#
loop_
_entity_poly.entity_id
_entity_poly.type
_entity_poly.pdbx_seq_one_letter_code
_entity_poly.pdbx_strand_id
1 'polypeptide(L)'
;MLQQICVLKKSALGKAAPFLENVDCYTGNADEDYETKEAVRDILNIVKDFEYHFNESTMFSGGQQAVKLKDEFRLHFLNVSRIMDCVGCQKCRLWGKLQTQGLGTALKILFSGDFDSPDPTVFDLRSMRRTHFKLTRNEVVALFNALGRLSDSIQALEMFRKLAVS
;
A
#
# COMPACT_ATOMS: atom_id res chain seq x y z
N MET A 1 16.20 -3.63 -5.62
CA MET A 1 15.54 -2.73 -4.64
C MET A 1 14.14 -2.30 -5.10
N LEU A 2 13.97 -1.57 -6.21
CA LEU A 2 12.64 -1.09 -6.67
C LEU A 2 11.60 -2.21 -6.85
N GLN A 3 11.99 -3.35 -7.43
CA GLN A 3 11.11 -4.51 -7.58
C GLN A 3 10.63 -5.06 -6.23
N GLN A 4 11.50 -5.16 -5.22
CA GLN A 4 11.11 -5.65 -3.89
C GLN A 4 10.09 -4.71 -3.21
N ILE A 5 10.29 -3.39 -3.31
CA ILE A 5 9.35 -2.41 -2.75
C ILE A 5 8.00 -2.48 -3.49
N CYS A 6 8.02 -2.67 -4.82
CA CYS A 6 6.82 -2.85 -5.62
C CYS A 6 6.05 -4.12 -5.19
N VAL A 7 6.76 -5.24 -5.03
CA VAL A 7 6.21 -6.51 -4.53
C VAL A 7 5.61 -6.34 -3.13
N LEU A 8 6.27 -5.63 -2.21
CA LEU A 8 5.71 -5.36 -0.88
C LEU A 8 4.39 -4.60 -0.94
N LYS A 9 4.32 -3.51 -1.75
CA LYS A 9 3.10 -2.70 -1.85
C LYS A 9 1.96 -3.45 -2.52
N LYS A 10 2.24 -4.20 -3.59
CA LYS A 10 1.24 -5.05 -4.25
C LYS A 10 0.70 -6.13 -3.30
N SER A 11 1.52 -6.74 -2.45
CA SER A 11 1.08 -7.69 -1.41
C SER A 11 0.12 -7.01 -0.43
N ALA A 12 0.46 -5.81 0.03
CA ALA A 12 -0.42 -5.02 0.88
C ALA A 12 -1.76 -4.67 0.19
N LEU A 13 -1.76 -4.33 -1.10
CA LEU A 13 -3.00 -4.13 -1.86
C LEU A 13 -3.83 -5.41 -1.95
N GLY A 14 -3.20 -6.56 -2.21
CA GLY A 14 -3.87 -7.86 -2.28
C GLY A 14 -4.56 -8.21 -0.97
N LYS A 15 -3.86 -8.06 0.16
CA LYS A 15 -4.45 -8.25 1.50
C LYS A 15 -5.59 -7.28 1.79
N ALA A 16 -5.43 -6.01 1.44
CA ALA A 16 -6.45 -5.00 1.65
C ALA A 16 -7.59 -5.02 0.60
N ALA A 17 -7.55 -5.89 -0.41
CA ALA A 17 -8.52 -5.88 -1.51
C ALA A 17 -9.98 -5.94 -1.03
N PRO A 18 -10.38 -6.79 -0.07
CA PRO A 18 -11.76 -6.83 0.43
C PRO A 18 -12.20 -5.54 1.12
N PHE A 19 -11.27 -4.81 1.75
CA PHE A 19 -11.54 -3.49 2.32
C PHE A 19 -11.70 -2.44 1.21
N LEU A 20 -10.79 -2.44 0.23
CA LEU A 20 -10.72 -1.44 -0.84
C LEU A 20 -11.89 -1.55 -1.82
N GLU A 21 -12.44 -2.74 -2.05
CA GLU A 21 -13.65 -2.94 -2.88
C GLU A 21 -14.89 -2.25 -2.30
N ASN A 22 -14.94 -2.14 -0.98
CA ASN A 22 -16.06 -1.56 -0.24
C ASN A 22 -15.83 -0.09 0.14
N VAL A 23 -14.71 0.51 -0.24
CA VAL A 23 -14.44 1.92 0.07
C VAL A 23 -15.29 2.84 -0.81
N ASP A 24 -15.76 3.93 -0.21
CA ASP A 24 -16.46 4.98 -0.95
C ASP A 24 -15.46 5.98 -1.54
N CYS A 25 -15.56 6.22 -2.84
CA CYS A 25 -14.69 7.13 -3.59
C CYS A 25 -15.27 8.55 -3.70
N TYR A 26 -16.03 9.02 -2.70
CA TYR A 26 -16.84 10.24 -2.82
C TYR A 26 -16.03 11.53 -3.13
N THR A 27 -16.32 12.14 -4.27
CA THR A 27 -15.83 13.47 -4.68
C THR A 27 -16.95 14.49 -4.82
N GLY A 28 -18.21 14.04 -4.88
CA GLY A 28 -19.37 14.86 -5.20
C GLY A 28 -19.79 14.79 -6.67
N ASN A 29 -19.01 14.11 -7.52
CA ASN A 29 -19.36 13.79 -8.90
C ASN A 29 -19.57 12.27 -9.03
N ALA A 30 -20.82 11.85 -9.28
CA ALA A 30 -21.19 10.43 -9.32
C ALA A 30 -20.49 9.65 -10.45
N ASP A 31 -20.25 10.29 -11.59
CA ASP A 31 -19.61 9.64 -12.74
C ASP A 31 -18.12 9.38 -12.46
N GLU A 32 -17.39 10.37 -11.93
CA GLU A 32 -15.99 10.23 -11.52
C GLU A 32 -15.82 9.21 -10.37
N ASP A 33 -16.76 9.21 -9.42
CA ASP A 33 -16.76 8.26 -8.30
C ASP A 33 -16.94 6.82 -8.79
N TYR A 34 -17.82 6.61 -9.79
CA TYR A 34 -18.03 5.32 -10.44
C TYR A 34 -16.78 4.87 -11.22
N GLU A 35 -16.25 5.72 -12.09
CA GLU A 35 -15.04 5.42 -12.88
C GLU A 35 -13.85 5.10 -11.97
N THR A 36 -13.67 5.86 -10.89
CA THR A 36 -12.60 5.61 -9.92
C THR A 36 -12.76 4.24 -9.25
N LYS A 37 -13.99 3.87 -8.91
CA LYS A 37 -14.28 2.59 -8.24
C LYS A 37 -14.06 1.40 -9.17
N GLU A 38 -14.42 1.52 -10.45
CA GLU A 38 -14.12 0.49 -11.45
C GLU A 38 -12.60 0.36 -11.66
N ALA A 39 -11.87 1.47 -11.83
CA ALA A 39 -10.41 1.44 -11.98
C ALA A 39 -9.70 0.82 -10.78
N VAL A 40 -10.18 1.09 -9.56
CA VAL A 40 -9.67 0.42 -8.34
C VAL A 40 -9.92 -1.08 -8.41
N ARG A 41 -11.12 -1.51 -8.82
CA ARG A 41 -11.46 -2.94 -8.95
C ARG A 41 -10.56 -3.65 -9.96
N ASP A 42 -10.31 -3.03 -11.11
CA ASP A 42 -9.42 -3.58 -12.14
C ASP A 42 -8.00 -3.79 -11.62
N ILE A 43 -7.45 -2.80 -10.92
CA ILE A 43 -6.12 -2.91 -10.29
C ILE A 43 -6.10 -4.06 -9.26
N LEU A 44 -7.15 -4.18 -8.44
CA LEU A 44 -7.23 -5.24 -7.44
C LEU A 44 -7.32 -6.63 -8.08
N ASN A 45 -8.05 -6.79 -9.18
CA ASN A 45 -8.11 -8.05 -9.93
C ASN A 45 -6.71 -8.46 -10.43
N ILE A 46 -5.97 -7.53 -11.04
CA ILE A 46 -4.58 -7.77 -11.50
C ILE A 46 -3.67 -8.16 -10.33
N VAL A 47 -3.84 -7.54 -9.16
CA VAL A 47 -3.02 -7.83 -7.97
C VAL A 47 -3.36 -9.18 -7.35
N LYS A 48 -4.63 -9.61 -7.38
CA LYS A 48 -5.06 -10.93 -6.87
C LYS A 48 -4.52 -12.09 -7.70
N ASP A 49 -4.43 -11.91 -9.01
CA ASP A 49 -3.88 -12.92 -9.94
C ASP A 49 -2.36 -13.09 -9.80
N PHE A 50 -1.69 -12.17 -9.10
CA PHE A 50 -0.25 -12.25 -8.87
C PHE A 50 0.05 -13.24 -7.74
N GLU A 51 0.48 -14.45 -8.10
CA GLU A 51 0.87 -15.49 -7.15
C GLU A 51 2.13 -15.07 -6.35
N TYR A 52 2.02 -15.02 -5.02
CA TYR A 52 3.05 -14.46 -4.14
C TYR A 52 3.93 -15.53 -3.48
N HIS A 53 5.25 -15.41 -3.64
CA HIS A 53 6.27 -16.08 -2.82
C HIS A 53 6.93 -15.11 -1.82
N PHE A 54 6.14 -14.28 -1.14
CA PHE A 54 6.68 -13.50 -0.02
C PHE A 54 6.49 -14.31 1.26
N ASN A 55 7.59 -14.76 1.88
CA ASN A 55 7.54 -15.50 3.14
C ASN A 55 7.28 -14.53 4.31
N GLU A 56 6.00 -14.20 4.48
CA GLU A 56 5.47 -13.31 5.52
C GLU A 56 5.79 -13.81 6.93
N SER A 57 6.03 -15.11 7.08
CA SER A 57 6.25 -15.75 8.37
C SER A 57 7.51 -15.29 9.10
N THR A 58 8.44 -14.68 8.37
CA THR A 58 9.71 -14.20 8.94
C THR A 58 9.64 -12.80 9.54
N MET A 59 8.65 -11.97 9.16
CA MET A 59 8.56 -10.57 9.61
C MET A 59 7.19 -10.16 10.16
N PHE A 60 6.11 -10.79 9.73
CA PHE A 60 4.74 -10.33 10.01
C PHE A 60 3.90 -11.35 10.81
N SER A 61 4.39 -12.57 11.03
CA SER A 61 3.69 -13.55 11.87
C SER A 61 3.58 -13.07 13.32
N GLY A 62 2.34 -13.05 13.81
CA GLY A 62 1.95 -12.53 15.12
C GLY A 62 2.80 -13.06 16.27
N GLY A 63 3.20 -12.15 17.16
CA GLY A 63 4.03 -12.41 18.33
C GLY A 63 4.50 -11.10 18.95
N GLN A 64 5.10 -11.15 20.16
CA GLN A 64 5.62 -9.95 20.84
C GLN A 64 6.68 -9.22 19.99
N GLN A 65 7.44 -9.94 19.17
CA GLN A 65 8.45 -9.37 18.30
C GLN A 65 7.83 -8.58 17.14
N ALA A 66 6.74 -9.07 16.52
CA ALA A 66 6.02 -8.36 15.47
C ALA A 66 5.37 -7.07 15.98
N VAL A 67 4.86 -7.05 17.22
CA VAL A 67 4.31 -5.84 17.85
C VAL A 67 5.40 -4.78 18.06
N LYS A 68 6.56 -5.17 18.62
CA LYS A 68 7.70 -4.25 18.78
C LYS A 68 8.17 -3.70 17.44
N LEU A 69 8.32 -4.58 16.45
CA LEU A 69 8.76 -4.21 15.11
C LEU A 69 7.79 -3.24 14.43
N LYS A 70 6.48 -3.45 14.59
CA LYS A 70 5.43 -2.53 14.11
C LYS A 70 5.58 -1.13 14.72
N ASP A 71 5.81 -1.05 16.03
CA ASP A 71 5.99 0.24 16.71
C ASP A 71 7.28 0.95 16.30
N GLU A 72 8.38 0.20 16.15
CA GLU A 72 9.65 0.73 15.63
C GLU A 72 9.47 1.29 14.22
N PHE A 73 8.85 0.54 13.31
CA PHE A 73 8.55 1.03 11.95
C PHE A 73 7.70 2.29 11.99
N ARG A 74 6.63 2.31 12.81
CA ARG A 74 5.76 3.49 12.96
C ARG A 74 6.55 4.72 13.40
N LEU A 75 7.43 4.57 14.39
CA LEU A 75 8.30 5.65 14.88
C LEU A 75 9.29 6.12 13.81
N HIS A 76 9.89 5.19 13.07
CA HIS A 76 10.79 5.52 11.96
C HIS A 76 10.06 6.31 10.86
N PHE A 77 8.87 5.90 10.44
CA PHE A 77 8.10 6.66 9.45
C PHE A 77 7.69 8.04 9.94
N LEU A 78 7.36 8.19 11.22
CA LEU A 78 7.08 9.50 11.81
C LEU A 78 8.32 10.41 11.76
N ASN A 79 9.50 9.86 12.08
CA ASN A 79 10.76 10.59 12.03
C ASN A 79 11.15 10.95 10.59
N VAL A 80 10.99 10.03 9.63
CA VAL A 80 11.22 10.33 8.20
C VAL A 80 10.25 11.42 7.74
N SER A 81 8.98 11.37 8.12
CA SER A 81 8.02 12.42 7.79
C SER A 81 8.42 13.79 8.34
N ARG A 82 8.99 13.84 9.55
CA ARG A 82 9.55 15.09 10.14
C ARG A 82 10.78 15.57 9.38
N ILE A 83 11.64 14.68 8.91
CA ILE A 83 12.78 15.04 8.05
C ILE A 83 12.28 15.66 6.74
N MET A 84 11.18 15.15 6.17
CA MET A 84 10.60 15.73 4.96
C MET A 84 10.13 17.18 5.16
N ASP A 85 9.76 17.58 6.38
CA ASP A 85 9.41 18.98 6.70
C ASP A 85 10.60 19.95 6.59
N CYS A 86 11.83 19.43 6.58
CA CYS A 86 13.05 20.21 6.39
C CYS A 86 13.43 20.38 4.91
N VAL A 87 12.75 19.70 3.98
CA VAL A 87 13.09 19.76 2.55
C VAL A 87 12.58 21.07 1.94
N GLY A 88 13.49 21.93 1.46
CA GLY A 88 13.13 23.25 0.89
C GLY A 88 12.38 23.19 -0.44
N CYS A 89 12.58 22.13 -1.23
CA CYS A 89 11.83 21.90 -2.46
C CYS A 89 10.39 21.43 -2.15
N GLN A 90 9.38 22.24 -2.51
CA GLN A 90 7.97 21.95 -2.23
C GLN A 90 7.49 20.65 -2.90
N LYS A 91 7.82 20.44 -4.17
CA LYS A 91 7.45 19.20 -4.89
C LYS A 91 8.10 17.97 -4.25
N CYS A 92 9.38 18.07 -3.89
CA CYS A 92 10.13 16.99 -3.27
C CYS A 92 9.57 16.65 -1.89
N ARG A 93 9.21 17.66 -1.10
CA ARG A 93 8.52 17.51 0.19
C ARG A 93 7.18 16.78 0.02
N LEU A 94 6.35 17.23 -0.93
CA LEU A 94 5.05 16.62 -1.20
C LEU A 94 5.18 15.13 -1.55
N TRP A 95 5.98 14.82 -2.57
CA TRP A 95 6.16 13.44 -3.02
C TRP A 95 6.89 12.57 -2.00
N GLY A 96 7.86 13.14 -1.27
CA GLY A 96 8.56 12.45 -0.19
C GLY A 96 7.62 12.03 0.93
N LYS A 97 6.73 12.94 1.37
CA LYS A 97 5.70 12.61 2.37
C LYS A 97 4.69 11.58 1.83
N LEU A 98 4.20 11.77 0.61
CA LEU A 98 3.22 10.87 0.00
C LEU A 98 3.76 9.44 -0.15
N GLN A 99 5.01 9.29 -0.61
CA GLN A 99 5.65 7.99 -0.77
C GLN A 99 5.97 7.32 0.57
N THR A 100 6.44 8.11 1.56
CA THR A 100 6.71 7.62 2.92
C THR A 100 5.42 7.14 3.59
N GLN A 101 4.34 7.92 3.46
CA GLN A 101 3.03 7.55 3.97
C GLN A 101 2.50 6.29 3.27
N GLY A 102 2.58 6.20 1.94
CA GLY A 102 2.13 5.02 1.20
C GLY A 102 2.89 3.74 1.59
N LEU A 103 4.20 3.84 1.87
CA LEU A 103 4.97 2.71 2.38
C LEU A 103 4.56 2.34 3.82
N GLY A 104 4.35 3.33 4.69
CA GLY A 104 3.86 3.12 6.06
C GLY A 104 2.46 2.47 6.07
N THR A 105 1.57 2.89 5.16
CA THR A 105 0.25 2.29 4.97
C THR A 105 0.35 0.83 4.51
N ALA A 106 1.24 0.53 3.55
CA ALA A 106 1.46 -0.85 3.12
C ALA A 106 1.90 -1.75 4.29
N LEU A 107 2.85 -1.29 5.09
CA LEU A 107 3.29 -2.04 6.27
C LEU A 107 2.21 -2.13 7.34
N LYS A 108 1.43 -1.08 7.57
CA LYS A 108 0.28 -1.09 8.49
C LYS A 108 -0.72 -2.18 8.10
N ILE A 109 -0.99 -2.38 6.81
CA ILE A 109 -1.84 -3.47 6.30
C ILE A 109 -1.20 -4.84 6.59
N LEU A 110 0.08 -5.01 6.22
CA LEU A 110 0.78 -6.29 6.37
C LEU A 110 0.93 -6.73 7.83
N PHE A 111 1.11 -5.79 8.77
CA PHE A 111 1.20 -6.06 10.21
C PHE A 111 -0.15 -6.23 10.89
N SER A 112 -1.27 -6.03 10.19
CA SER A 112 -2.56 -6.07 10.86
C SER A 112 -3.06 -7.48 11.13
N GLY A 113 -2.59 -8.50 10.40
CA GLY A 113 -3.02 -9.91 10.57
C GLY A 113 -4.52 -10.15 10.28
N ASP A 114 -5.32 -9.10 10.21
CA ASP A 114 -6.76 -9.08 10.00
C ASP A 114 -7.20 -9.62 8.63
N PHE A 115 -6.26 -9.77 7.71
CA PHE A 115 -6.47 -10.28 6.35
C PHE A 115 -5.92 -11.70 6.14
N ASP A 116 -5.38 -12.34 7.19
CA ASP A 116 -4.75 -13.67 7.14
C ASP A 116 -5.76 -14.82 7.38
N SER A 117 -7.06 -14.59 7.15
CA SER A 117 -8.06 -15.65 7.26
C SER A 117 -7.76 -16.78 6.26
N PRO A 118 -7.77 -18.07 6.68
CA PRO A 118 -7.39 -19.20 5.84
C PRO A 118 -8.33 -19.46 4.65
N ASP A 119 -9.46 -18.75 4.60
CA ASP A 119 -10.37 -18.75 3.46
C ASP A 119 -10.49 -17.30 2.92
N PRO A 120 -9.93 -16.98 1.73
CA PRO A 120 -10.03 -15.65 1.13
C PRO A 120 -11.47 -15.27 0.73
N THR A 121 -12.42 -16.20 0.78
CA THR A 121 -13.84 -15.95 0.51
C THR A 121 -14.66 -15.64 1.77
N VAL A 122 -14.15 -16.00 2.96
CA VAL A 122 -14.81 -15.71 4.24
C VAL A 122 -14.24 -14.42 4.82
N PHE A 123 -14.56 -13.32 4.17
CA PHE A 123 -14.32 -11.98 4.69
C PHE A 123 -15.32 -11.68 5.81
N ASP A 124 -14.95 -11.94 7.07
CA ASP A 124 -15.80 -11.58 8.21
C ASP A 124 -15.64 -10.09 8.53
N LEU A 125 -16.56 -9.25 8.03
CA LEU A 125 -16.71 -7.85 8.41
C LEU A 125 -16.80 -7.65 9.93
N ARG A 126 -17.19 -8.69 10.70
CA ARG A 126 -17.21 -8.65 12.17
C ARG A 126 -15.81 -8.79 12.78
N SER A 127 -14.87 -9.48 12.12
CA SER A 127 -13.45 -9.52 12.52
C SER A 127 -12.83 -8.11 12.44
N MET A 128 -13.08 -7.39 11.35
CA MET A 128 -12.64 -5.99 11.18
C MET A 128 -13.43 -4.97 12.01
N ARG A 129 -14.55 -5.36 12.64
CA ARG A 129 -15.19 -4.58 13.71
C ARG A 129 -14.57 -4.85 15.08
N ARG A 130 -13.99 -6.03 15.29
CA ARG A 130 -13.28 -6.40 16.52
C ARG A 130 -11.86 -5.84 16.53
N THR A 131 -11.23 -5.71 15.37
CA THR A 131 -9.98 -4.97 15.21
C THR A 131 -10.31 -3.56 14.75
N HIS A 132 -9.78 -2.53 15.39
CA HIS A 132 -10.01 -1.13 14.97
C HIS A 132 -9.27 -0.76 13.66
N PHE A 133 -9.09 -1.70 12.73
CA PHE A 133 -8.35 -1.48 11.51
C PHE A 133 -9.18 -0.63 10.54
N LYS A 134 -8.75 0.62 10.39
CA LYS A 134 -9.31 1.56 9.41
C LYS A 134 -8.18 2.23 8.65
N LEU A 135 -8.37 2.33 7.34
CA LEU A 135 -7.56 3.18 6.49
C LEU A 135 -8.32 4.48 6.23
N THR A 136 -7.63 5.60 6.41
CA THR A 136 -8.14 6.92 6.06
C THR A 136 -8.04 7.14 4.55
N ARG A 137 -8.84 8.08 3.99
CA ARG A 137 -8.75 8.47 2.58
C ARG A 137 -7.31 8.81 2.16
N ASN A 138 -6.58 9.54 3.01
CA ASN A 138 -5.20 9.93 2.73
C ASN A 138 -4.25 8.73 2.67
N GLU A 139 -4.43 7.73 3.53
CA GLU A 139 -3.66 6.48 3.47
C GLU A 139 -3.93 5.69 2.18
N VAL A 140 -5.20 5.58 1.78
CA VAL A 140 -5.58 4.91 0.52
C VAL A 140 -4.98 5.65 -0.69
N VAL A 141 -5.16 6.97 -0.76
CA VAL A 141 -4.61 7.80 -1.84
C VAL A 141 -3.08 7.70 -1.89
N ALA A 142 -2.41 7.75 -0.74
CA ALA A 142 -0.96 7.63 -0.65
C ALA A 142 -0.48 6.24 -1.11
N LEU A 143 -1.19 5.17 -0.75
CA LEU A 143 -0.85 3.80 -1.14
C LEU A 143 -0.87 3.63 -2.67
N PHE A 144 -1.97 4.02 -3.33
CA PHE A 144 -2.09 3.96 -4.80
C PHE A 144 -1.08 4.86 -5.51
N ASN A 145 -0.92 6.11 -5.06
CA ASN A 145 0.06 7.02 -5.67
C ASN A 145 1.50 6.50 -5.52
N ALA A 146 1.83 5.96 -4.36
CA ALA A 146 3.17 5.44 -4.12
C ALA A 146 3.44 4.13 -4.87
N LEU A 147 2.40 3.37 -5.24
CA LEU A 147 2.51 2.24 -6.15
C LEU A 147 2.67 2.71 -7.61
N GLY A 148 1.86 3.68 -8.06
CA GLY A 148 1.95 4.27 -9.39
C GLY A 148 3.34 4.83 -9.68
N ARG A 149 3.91 5.60 -8.75
CA ARG A 149 5.29 6.12 -8.88
C ARG A 149 6.36 5.03 -9.01
N LEU A 150 6.18 3.89 -8.33
CA LEU A 150 7.09 2.76 -8.49
C LEU A 150 6.89 2.07 -9.84
N SER A 151 5.64 1.99 -10.31
CA SER A 151 5.32 1.46 -11.64
C SER A 151 6.01 2.29 -12.72
N ASP A 152 5.86 3.62 -12.68
CA ASP A 152 6.56 4.55 -13.59
C ASP A 152 8.08 4.34 -13.54
N SER A 153 8.64 4.17 -12.34
CA SER A 153 10.08 3.97 -12.17
C SER A 153 10.56 2.65 -12.78
N ILE A 154 9.77 1.57 -12.68
CA ILE A 154 10.08 0.28 -13.29
C ILE A 154 9.99 0.38 -14.82
N GLN A 155 8.96 1.03 -15.35
CA GLN A 155 8.82 1.26 -16.79
C GLN A 155 9.98 2.11 -17.34
N ALA A 156 10.39 3.16 -16.62
CA ALA A 156 11.51 4.00 -17.00
C ALA A 156 12.82 3.19 -17.07
N LEU A 157 13.05 2.24 -16.16
CA LEU A 157 14.22 1.35 -16.23
C LEU A 157 14.23 0.51 -17.51
N GLU A 158 13.08 -0.02 -17.93
CA GLU A 158 12.98 -0.78 -19.18
C GLU A 158 13.26 0.12 -20.40
N MET A 159 12.71 1.33 -20.40
CA MET A 159 12.96 2.33 -21.44
C MET A 159 14.45 2.67 -21.53
N PHE A 160 15.10 2.99 -20.41
CA PHE A 160 16.54 3.30 -20.41
C PHE A 160 17.40 2.11 -20.84
N ARG A 161 17.01 0.87 -20.49
CA ARG A 161 17.71 -0.33 -20.98
C ARG A 161 17.62 -0.46 -22.50
N LYS A 162 16.46 -0.18 -23.11
CA LYS A 162 16.30 -0.21 -24.57
C LYS A 162 17.16 0.87 -25.25
N LEU A 163 17.21 2.07 -24.67
CA LEU A 163 18.04 3.18 -25.17
C LEU A 163 19.54 2.98 -24.99
N ALA A 164 19.97 2.24 -23.96
CA ALA A 164 21.39 1.97 -23.72
C ALA A 164 21.96 0.88 -24.63
N VAL A 165 21.11 0.11 -25.31
CA VAL A 165 21.48 -0.97 -26.23
C VAL A 165 21.29 -0.56 -27.71
N SER A 166 20.77 0.65 -27.96
CA SER A 166 20.67 1.28 -29.29
C SER A 166 21.83 2.24 -29.55
#